data_AF-A0A5E9FZX1-F1
#
_entry.id   AF-A0A5E9FZX1-F1
#
_cell.length_a   1.000
_cell.length_b   1.000
_cell.length_c   1.000
_cell.angle_alpha   90.00
_cell.angle_beta   90.00
_cell.angle_gamma   90.00
#
_symmetry.space_group_name_H-M   'P 1'
#
loop_
_entity.id
_entity.type
_entity.pdbx_description
1 polymer ?
#
loop_
_entity_poly.entity_id
_entity_poly.type
_entity_poly.pdbx_seq_one_letter_code
_entity_poly.pdbx_strand_id
1 'polypeptide(L)'
;MPSAPALAPVLFIHIADSIIAYVNIQAPALSPLFRSDAQGEILARLFLNADRSFTIAELARAAKSPYASAHREVSRIVQMGLASTEKRGQSVEVRVRADTPAFRPLAELLALTYGPAVVIPQHLSGISGIDLAFIYGSWAARRAGEPGDAPADIDVLLVGNPPRGAVNEAARRAGTNLGREVNVRIVSTAAWEAASTDPFLRTLTERPIVSLELREENP
;
A
#
# COMPACT_ATOMS: atom_id res chain seq x y z
N MET A 1 18.74 -64.39 -46.32
CA MET A 1 17.69 -63.41 -46.67
C MET A 1 16.37 -63.97 -46.15
N PRO A 2 15.63 -63.26 -45.29
CA PRO A 2 15.15 -61.89 -45.53
C PRO A 2 15.64 -60.85 -44.50
N SER A 3 15.62 -59.59 -44.94
CA SER A 3 15.96 -58.36 -44.23
C SER A 3 14.79 -57.85 -43.38
N ALA A 4 15.05 -57.54 -42.10
CA ALA A 4 14.11 -56.85 -41.22
C ALA A 4 14.04 -55.35 -41.56
N PRO A 5 12.87 -54.69 -41.42
CA PRO A 5 12.70 -53.28 -41.75
C PRO A 5 13.32 -52.36 -40.69
N ALA A 6 13.86 -51.23 -41.14
CA ALA A 6 14.39 -50.17 -40.27
C ALA A 6 13.25 -49.50 -39.48
N LEU A 7 13.37 -49.49 -38.15
CA LEU A 7 12.52 -48.71 -37.26
C LEU A 7 12.95 -47.23 -37.31
N ALA A 8 12.01 -46.33 -37.59
CA ALA A 8 12.21 -44.89 -37.49
C ALA A 8 12.50 -44.46 -36.04
N PRO A 9 13.30 -43.42 -35.80
CA PRO A 9 13.60 -42.98 -34.45
C PRO A 9 12.35 -42.38 -33.79
N VAL A 10 11.99 -42.93 -32.63
CA VAL A 10 11.03 -42.36 -31.69
C VAL A 10 11.64 -41.07 -31.13
N LEU A 11 10.93 -39.94 -31.30
CA LEU A 11 11.31 -38.66 -30.72
C LEU A 11 11.18 -38.74 -29.20
N PHE A 12 12.30 -38.95 -28.51
CA PHE A 12 12.37 -38.73 -27.07
C PHE A 12 12.29 -37.22 -26.81
N ILE A 13 11.13 -36.76 -26.33
CA ILE A 13 11.01 -35.42 -25.77
C ILE A 13 11.73 -35.46 -24.42
N HIS A 14 12.97 -34.98 -24.38
CA HIS A 14 13.60 -34.59 -23.12
C HIS A 14 12.87 -33.36 -22.59
N ILE A 15 12.10 -33.53 -21.51
CA ILE A 15 11.64 -32.41 -20.69
C ILE A 15 12.89 -31.86 -20.02
N ALA A 16 13.44 -30.79 -20.59
CA ALA A 16 14.49 -30.02 -19.95
C ALA A 16 13.94 -29.52 -18.60
N ASP A 17 14.67 -29.81 -17.54
CA ASP A 17 14.47 -29.28 -16.19
C ASP A 17 14.17 -27.78 -16.30
N SER A 18 12.91 -27.44 -16.08
CA SER A 18 12.49 -26.05 -16.08
C SER A 18 13.15 -25.41 -14.87
N ILE A 19 14.10 -24.53 -15.16
CA ILE A 19 14.74 -23.61 -14.22
C ILE A 19 13.65 -22.97 -13.37
N ILE A 20 13.46 -23.47 -12.16
CA ILE A 20 12.81 -22.72 -11.09
C ILE A 20 13.78 -21.59 -10.80
N ALA A 21 13.63 -20.48 -11.53
CA ALA A 21 14.19 -19.22 -11.11
C ALA A 21 13.51 -18.93 -9.77
N TYR A 22 14.22 -19.22 -8.68
CA TYR A 22 13.92 -18.69 -7.36
C TYR A 22 14.07 -17.17 -7.49
N VAL A 23 13.04 -16.51 -7.98
CA VAL A 23 12.88 -15.07 -7.78
C VAL A 23 12.77 -14.96 -6.27
N ASN A 24 13.81 -14.45 -5.63
CA ASN A 24 13.82 -14.18 -4.21
C ASN A 24 12.81 -13.05 -3.92
N ILE A 25 11.53 -13.41 -3.84
CA ILE A 25 10.46 -12.49 -3.44
C ILE A 25 10.63 -12.32 -1.93
N GLN A 26 11.35 -11.27 -1.54
CA GLN A 26 11.42 -10.85 -0.15
C GLN A 26 10.00 -10.52 0.32
N ALA A 27 9.58 -11.14 1.43
CA ALA A 27 8.29 -10.86 2.02
C ALA A 27 8.24 -9.39 2.50
N PRO A 28 7.10 -8.71 2.43
CA PRO A 28 6.99 -7.32 2.87
C PRO A 28 7.31 -7.16 4.35
N ALA A 29 8.16 -6.21 4.72
CA ALA A 29 8.53 -6.00 6.11
C ALA A 29 7.39 -5.39 6.96
N LEU A 30 6.42 -4.71 6.34
CA LEU A 30 5.20 -4.26 7.03
C LEU A 30 4.31 -5.43 7.49
N SER A 31 4.25 -6.49 6.69
CA SER A 31 3.48 -7.69 7.00
C SER A 31 3.94 -8.83 6.10
N PRO A 32 4.76 -9.76 6.62
CA PRO A 32 5.21 -10.93 5.89
C PRO A 32 4.08 -11.88 5.46
N LEU A 33 2.85 -11.64 5.93
CA LEU A 33 1.66 -12.43 5.59
C LEU A 33 1.14 -12.13 4.17
N PHE A 34 1.43 -10.95 3.61
CA PHE A 34 1.05 -10.62 2.24
C PHE A 34 2.17 -10.98 1.26
N ARG A 35 1.79 -11.31 0.02
CA ARG A 35 2.74 -11.72 -1.03
C ARG A 35 3.61 -10.57 -1.54
N SER A 36 3.15 -9.33 -1.43
CA SER A 36 3.86 -8.14 -1.87
C SER A 36 3.25 -6.86 -1.28
N ASP A 37 4.03 -5.78 -1.26
CA ASP A 37 3.53 -4.44 -0.88
C ASP A 37 2.38 -4.00 -1.79
N ALA A 38 2.45 -4.32 -3.09
CA ALA A 38 1.40 -3.98 -4.03
C ALA A 38 0.06 -4.66 -3.68
N GLN A 39 0.11 -5.92 -3.24
CA GLN A 39 -1.10 -6.60 -2.74
C GLN A 39 -1.62 -5.93 -1.47
N GLY A 40 -0.76 -5.65 -0.50
CA GLY A 40 -1.13 -5.00 0.74
C GLY A 40 -1.78 -3.64 0.53
N GLU A 41 -1.22 -2.81 -0.36
CA GLU A 41 -1.77 -1.50 -0.69
C GLU A 41 -3.13 -1.58 -1.39
N ILE A 42 -3.28 -2.47 -2.39
CA ILE A 42 -4.57 -2.67 -3.08
C ILE A 42 -5.65 -3.11 -2.09
N LEU A 43 -5.34 -4.08 -1.23
CA LEU A 43 -6.26 -4.54 -0.20
C LEU A 43 -6.61 -3.42 0.79
N ALA A 44 -5.62 -2.66 1.27
CA ALA A 44 -5.87 -1.57 2.21
C ALA A 44 -6.77 -0.49 1.62
N ARG A 45 -6.56 -0.10 0.36
CA ARG A 45 -7.43 0.85 -0.35
C ARG A 45 -8.87 0.36 -0.41
N LEU A 46 -9.08 -0.89 -0.80
CA LEU A 46 -10.42 -1.49 -0.90
C LEU A 46 -11.10 -1.64 0.46
N PHE A 47 -10.43 -2.21 1.46
CA PHE A 47 -11.04 -2.58 2.73
C PHE A 47 -11.22 -1.39 3.69
N LEU A 48 -10.36 -0.38 3.61
CA LEU A 48 -10.44 0.82 4.47
C LEU A 48 -11.23 1.97 3.81
N ASN A 49 -11.87 1.71 2.66
CA ASN A 49 -12.80 2.61 1.97
C ASN A 49 -13.98 1.80 1.40
N ALA A 50 -14.67 1.03 2.24
CA ALA A 50 -15.68 0.08 1.80
C ALA A 50 -16.91 0.72 1.12
N ASP A 51 -17.12 2.00 1.37
CA ASP A 51 -18.14 2.84 0.75
C ASP A 51 -17.74 3.37 -0.64
N ARG A 52 -16.48 3.18 -1.07
CA ARG A 52 -15.97 3.64 -2.36
C ARG A 52 -15.71 2.48 -3.33
N SER A 53 -15.80 2.82 -4.62
CA SER A 53 -15.32 2.00 -5.72
C SER A 53 -14.04 2.60 -6.27
N PHE A 54 -13.19 1.77 -6.88
CA PHE A 54 -11.93 2.19 -7.49
C PHE A 54 -11.77 1.62 -8.89
N THR A 55 -11.15 2.37 -9.80
CA THR A 55 -10.65 1.80 -11.04
C THR A 55 -9.36 1.00 -10.80
N ILE A 56 -9.06 0.04 -11.67
CA ILE A 56 -7.78 -0.69 -11.61
C ILE A 56 -6.58 0.26 -11.78
N ALA A 57 -6.77 1.36 -12.53
CA ALA A 57 -5.73 2.37 -12.72
C ALA A 57 -5.41 3.15 -11.44
N GLU A 58 -6.44 3.52 -10.67
CA GLU A 58 -6.27 4.14 -9.34
C GLU A 58 -5.56 3.19 -8.38
N LEU A 59 -5.99 1.93 -8.32
CA LEU A 59 -5.35 0.91 -7.48
C LEU A 59 -3.88 0.67 -7.88
N ALA A 60 -3.58 0.66 -9.18
CA ALA A 60 -2.22 0.54 -9.68
C ALA A 60 -1.32 1.73 -9.28
N ARG A 61 -1.85 2.95 -9.38
CA ARG A 61 -1.16 4.18 -8.98
C ARG A 61 -0.85 4.19 -7.49
N ALA A 62 -1.87 3.92 -6.65
CA ALA A 62 -1.70 3.84 -5.21
C ALA A 62 -0.66 2.78 -4.81
N ALA A 63 -0.73 1.60 -5.41
CA ALA A 63 0.21 0.50 -5.20
C ALA A 63 1.60 0.71 -5.80
N LYS A 64 1.83 1.81 -6.54
CA LYS A 64 3.06 2.06 -7.32
C LYS A 64 3.44 0.84 -8.15
N SER A 65 2.44 0.19 -8.77
CA SER A 65 2.58 -1.08 -9.47
C SER A 65 2.17 -0.94 -10.94
N PRO A 66 2.79 -1.67 -11.89
CA PRO A 66 2.33 -1.70 -13.27
C PRO A 66 0.87 -2.16 -13.35
N TYR A 67 0.09 -1.54 -14.26
CA TYR A 67 -1.33 -1.84 -14.43
C TYR A 67 -1.61 -3.35 -14.58
N ALA A 68 -0.82 -4.07 -15.39
CA ALA A 68 -0.99 -5.51 -15.58
C ALA A 68 -0.80 -6.32 -14.28
N SER A 69 0.10 -5.87 -13.40
CA SER A 69 0.31 -6.50 -12.09
C SER A 69 -0.85 -6.23 -11.14
N ALA A 70 -1.32 -4.98 -11.07
CA ALA A 70 -2.50 -4.61 -10.28
C ALA A 70 -3.76 -5.33 -10.78
N HIS A 71 -3.98 -5.40 -12.09
CA HIS A 71 -5.09 -6.12 -12.70
C HIS A 71 -5.11 -7.60 -12.31
N ARG A 72 -3.95 -8.29 -12.38
CA ARG A 72 -3.84 -9.69 -11.94
C ARG A 72 -4.17 -9.83 -10.45
N GLU A 73 -3.73 -8.90 -9.63
CA GLU A 73 -4.02 -8.93 -8.19
C GLU A 73 -5.51 -8.70 -7.90
N VAL A 74 -6.13 -7.69 -8.51
CA VAL A 74 -7.57 -7.44 -8.44
C VAL A 74 -8.36 -8.66 -8.88
N SER A 75 -7.98 -9.29 -9.99
CA SER A 75 -8.64 -10.50 -10.49
C SER A 75 -8.60 -11.64 -9.46
N ARG A 76 -7.48 -11.83 -8.76
CA ARG A 76 -7.39 -12.81 -7.66
C ARG A 76 -8.29 -12.44 -6.48
N ILE A 77 -8.31 -11.17 -6.08
CA ILE A 77 -9.17 -10.68 -4.98
C ILE A 77 -10.65 -10.94 -5.29
N VAL A 78 -11.07 -10.69 -6.54
CA VAL A 78 -12.43 -10.99 -7.01
C VAL A 78 -12.71 -12.50 -7.04
N GLN A 79 -11.77 -13.31 -7.54
CA GLN A 79 -11.89 -14.78 -7.55
C GLN A 79 -12.01 -15.37 -6.13
N MET A 80 -11.36 -14.74 -5.13
CA MET A 80 -11.51 -15.11 -3.72
C MET A 80 -12.84 -14.65 -3.09
N GLY A 81 -13.68 -13.92 -3.83
CA GLY A 81 -14.94 -13.39 -3.33
C GLY A 81 -14.78 -12.22 -2.35
N LEU A 82 -13.60 -11.59 -2.29
CA LEU A 82 -13.34 -10.45 -1.40
C LEU A 82 -13.70 -9.10 -2.03
N ALA A 83 -13.83 -9.06 -3.36
CA ALA A 83 -14.25 -7.88 -4.11
C ALA A 83 -15.18 -8.29 -5.25
N SER A 84 -15.91 -7.31 -5.78
CA SER A 84 -16.71 -7.41 -7.00
C SER A 84 -16.27 -6.35 -8.00
N THR A 85 -16.51 -6.61 -9.27
CA THR A 85 -16.36 -5.60 -10.32
C THR A 85 -17.71 -5.22 -10.90
N GLU A 86 -17.85 -3.95 -11.24
CA GLU A 86 -19.03 -3.41 -11.92
C GLU A 86 -18.58 -2.52 -13.07
N LYS A 87 -19.23 -2.66 -14.23
CA LYS A 87 -18.96 -1.78 -15.37
C LYS A 87 -19.76 -0.50 -15.22
N ARG A 88 -19.09 0.64 -15.15
CA ARG A 88 -19.72 1.97 -15.09
C ARG A 88 -19.28 2.80 -16.28
N GLY A 89 -20.15 2.93 -17.27
CA GLY A 89 -19.79 3.55 -18.55
C GLY A 89 -18.68 2.75 -19.26
N GLN A 90 -17.52 3.37 -19.46
CA GLN A 90 -16.35 2.73 -20.09
C GLN A 90 -15.32 2.19 -19.07
N SER A 91 -15.47 2.49 -17.78
CA SER A 91 -14.57 2.00 -16.74
C SER A 91 -15.11 0.73 -16.09
N VAL A 92 -14.18 -0.10 -15.61
CA VAL A 92 -14.47 -1.20 -14.68
C VAL A 92 -14.08 -0.72 -13.29
N GLU A 93 -15.07 -0.63 -12.43
CA GLU A 93 -14.92 -0.29 -11.03
C GLU A 93 -14.81 -1.56 -10.20
N VAL A 94 -13.99 -1.50 -9.15
CA VAL A 94 -13.72 -2.56 -8.18
C VAL A 94 -14.22 -2.08 -6.83
N ARG A 95 -15.01 -2.92 -6.15
CA ARG A 95 -15.52 -2.64 -4.81
C ARG A 95 -15.26 -3.81 -3.88
N VAL A 96 -14.90 -3.54 -2.63
CA VAL A 96 -14.79 -4.58 -1.60
C VAL A 96 -16.16 -5.16 -1.28
N ARG A 97 -16.19 -6.45 -0.91
CA ARG A 97 -17.39 -7.13 -0.41
C ARG A 97 -17.44 -7.10 1.11
N ALA A 98 -18.04 -6.03 1.64
CA ALA A 98 -18.20 -5.83 3.09
C ALA A 98 -19.23 -6.75 3.74
N ASP A 99 -20.01 -7.49 2.95
CA ASP A 99 -21.01 -8.47 3.39
C ASP A 99 -20.40 -9.84 3.76
N THR A 100 -19.08 -9.97 3.69
CA THR A 100 -18.38 -11.24 3.96
C THR A 100 -17.88 -11.33 5.41
N PRO A 101 -17.88 -12.52 6.04
CA PRO A 101 -17.31 -12.70 7.38
C PRO A 101 -15.82 -12.33 7.48
N ALA A 102 -15.09 -12.44 6.36
CA ALA A 102 -13.67 -12.11 6.29
C ALA A 102 -13.39 -10.60 6.28
N PHE A 103 -14.41 -9.77 6.00
CA PHE A 103 -14.21 -8.33 5.81
C PHE A 103 -13.57 -7.67 7.02
N ARG A 104 -14.19 -7.82 8.20
CA ARG A 104 -13.74 -7.12 9.42
C ARG A 104 -12.34 -7.56 9.87
N PRO A 105 -12.01 -8.86 10.01
CA PRO A 105 -10.67 -9.28 10.41
C PRO A 105 -9.57 -8.82 9.43
N LEU A 106 -9.85 -8.84 8.12
CA LEU A 106 -8.90 -8.35 7.12
C LEU A 106 -8.74 -6.83 7.18
N ALA A 107 -9.83 -6.08 7.34
CA ALA A 107 -9.76 -4.63 7.51
C ALA A 107 -8.95 -4.24 8.75
N GLU A 108 -9.14 -4.93 9.87
CA GLU A 108 -8.36 -4.71 11.11
C GLU A 108 -6.87 -5.01 10.90
N LEU A 109 -6.52 -6.12 10.23
CA LEU A 109 -5.12 -6.44 9.89
C LEU A 109 -4.50 -5.40 8.93
N LEU A 110 -5.27 -4.96 7.93
CA LEU A 110 -4.82 -3.95 6.97
C LEU A 110 -4.62 -2.60 7.66
N ALA A 111 -5.52 -2.21 8.57
CA ALA A 111 -5.38 -0.99 9.37
C ALA A 111 -4.07 -0.98 10.16
N LEU A 112 -3.69 -2.11 10.77
CA LEU A 112 -2.45 -2.25 11.55
C LEU A 112 -1.16 -2.25 10.70
N THR A 113 -1.28 -2.46 9.39
CA THR A 113 -0.13 -2.69 8.49
C THR A 113 -0.01 -1.61 7.44
N TYR A 114 -0.79 -1.66 6.36
CA TYR A 114 -0.78 -0.69 5.26
C TYR A 114 -1.71 0.51 5.50
N GLY A 115 -2.56 0.43 6.52
CA GLY A 115 -3.58 1.41 6.84
C GLY A 115 -3.09 2.85 7.06
N PRO A 116 -1.92 3.13 7.66
CA PRO A 116 -1.50 4.50 7.93
C PRO A 116 -1.51 5.41 6.70
N ALA A 117 -1.04 4.93 5.55
CA ALA A 117 -1.04 5.70 4.30
C ALA A 117 -2.43 5.89 3.67
N VAL A 118 -3.43 5.14 4.13
CA VAL A 118 -4.83 5.25 3.67
C VAL A 118 -5.67 6.10 4.62
N VAL A 119 -5.53 5.88 5.93
CA VAL A 119 -6.39 6.47 6.97
C VAL A 119 -5.95 7.89 7.33
N ILE A 120 -4.65 8.16 7.45
CA ILE A 120 -4.17 9.49 7.85
C ILE A 120 -4.63 10.59 6.87
N PRO A 121 -4.52 10.40 5.54
CA PRO A 121 -5.01 11.40 4.60
C PRO A 121 -6.49 11.71 4.75
N GLN A 122 -7.35 10.73 5.06
CA GLN A 122 -8.79 10.95 5.23
C GLN A 122 -9.11 11.94 6.36
N HIS A 123 -8.30 11.99 7.41
CA HIS A 123 -8.50 12.89 8.56
C HIS A 123 -7.78 14.23 8.41
N LEU A 124 -6.70 14.29 7.62
CA LEU A 124 -5.95 15.52 7.38
C LEU A 124 -6.46 16.32 6.17
N SER A 125 -7.15 15.66 5.23
CA SER A 125 -7.74 16.31 4.06
C SER A 125 -8.73 17.40 4.49
N GLY A 126 -8.64 18.56 3.85
CA GLY A 126 -9.48 19.72 4.17
C GLY A 126 -8.97 20.62 5.31
N ILE A 127 -7.91 20.23 6.04
CA ILE A 127 -7.26 21.13 7.01
C ILE A 127 -6.41 22.15 6.24
N SER A 128 -6.79 23.42 6.32
CA SER A 128 -6.05 24.53 5.70
C SER A 128 -4.65 24.69 6.31
N GLY A 129 -3.69 25.09 5.47
CA GLY A 129 -2.32 25.39 5.92
C GLY A 129 -1.39 24.17 6.01
N ILE A 130 -1.84 23.00 5.55
CA ILE A 130 -0.95 21.84 5.29
C ILE A 130 -0.49 21.91 3.83
N ASP A 131 0.80 22.10 3.61
CA ASP A 131 1.41 22.14 2.28
C ASP A 131 1.87 20.74 1.85
N LEU A 132 2.52 20.01 2.75
CA LEU A 132 3.00 18.65 2.55
C LEU A 132 2.76 17.81 3.81
N ALA A 133 2.60 16.50 3.62
CA ALA A 133 2.48 15.54 4.71
C ALA A 133 3.26 14.26 4.40
N PHE A 134 3.95 13.74 5.42
CA PHE A 134 4.76 12.54 5.31
C PHE A 134 4.56 11.64 6.53
N ILE A 135 4.62 10.33 6.33
CA ILE A 135 4.89 9.37 7.42
C ILE A 135 6.40 9.12 7.45
N TYR A 136 6.99 9.16 8.63
CA TYR A 136 8.40 8.82 8.86
C TYR A 136 8.52 7.77 9.97
N GLY A 137 9.74 7.50 10.44
CA GLY A 137 9.97 6.65 11.60
C GLY A 137 9.87 5.16 11.27
N SER A 138 9.51 4.36 12.29
CA SER A 138 9.59 2.90 12.21
C SER A 138 8.67 2.32 11.13
N TRP A 139 7.47 2.89 10.96
CA TRP A 139 6.54 2.47 9.91
C TRP A 139 7.08 2.71 8.50
N ALA A 140 7.63 3.90 8.23
CA ALA A 140 8.20 4.23 6.92
C ALA A 140 9.43 3.36 6.61
N ALA A 141 10.25 3.06 7.62
CA ALA A 141 11.35 2.11 7.50
C ALA A 141 10.89 0.70 7.10
N ARG A 142 9.87 0.15 7.79
CA ARG A 142 9.27 -1.15 7.40
C ARG A 142 8.67 -1.09 5.99
N ARG A 143 8.03 0.01 5.62
CA ARG A 143 7.46 0.20 4.27
C ARG A 143 8.54 0.21 3.18
N ALA A 144 9.76 0.65 3.51
CA ALA A 144 10.92 0.62 2.63
C ALA A 144 11.68 -0.72 2.62
N GLY A 145 11.21 -1.71 3.39
CA GLY A 145 11.82 -3.04 3.47
C GLY A 145 12.90 -3.18 4.54
N GLU A 146 13.12 -2.17 5.39
CA GLU A 146 14.04 -2.31 6.51
C GLU A 146 13.46 -3.29 7.55
N PRO A 147 14.21 -4.30 8.01
CA PRO A 147 13.72 -5.27 8.98
C PRO A 147 13.58 -4.66 10.39
N GLY A 148 12.75 -5.29 11.22
CA GLY A 148 12.59 -5.00 12.65
C GLY A 148 11.16 -5.23 13.12
N ASP A 149 10.89 -4.94 14.39
CA ASP A 149 9.59 -5.19 15.01
C ASP A 149 8.44 -4.41 14.36
N ALA A 150 7.20 -4.83 14.63
CA ALA A 150 6.04 -4.07 14.21
C ALA A 150 6.10 -2.63 14.77
N PRO A 151 5.85 -1.59 13.97
CA PRO A 151 5.80 -0.21 14.44
C PRO A 151 4.89 -0.07 15.65
N ALA A 152 5.32 0.58 16.72
CA ALA A 152 4.52 0.75 17.93
C ALA A 152 3.48 1.88 17.74
N ASP A 153 3.92 2.96 17.11
CA ASP A 153 3.21 4.20 16.82
C ASP A 153 3.40 4.60 15.35
N ILE A 154 2.72 5.69 14.94
CA ILE A 154 2.85 6.27 13.60
C ILE A 154 3.31 7.72 13.72
N ASP A 155 4.50 8.02 13.20
CA ASP A 155 5.06 9.37 13.17
C ASP A 155 4.71 10.10 11.87
N VAL A 156 4.10 11.28 11.98
CA VAL A 156 3.67 12.11 10.86
C VAL A 156 4.34 13.47 10.92
N LEU A 157 4.94 13.88 9.80
CA LEU A 157 5.47 15.23 9.61
C LEU A 157 4.51 16.02 8.72
N LEU A 158 4.07 17.19 9.19
CA LEU A 158 3.34 18.16 8.40
C LEU A 158 4.22 19.37 8.13
N VAL A 159 4.28 19.78 6.86
CA VAL A 159 4.93 21.03 6.44
C VAL A 159 3.84 22.08 6.21
N GLY A 160 4.04 23.26 6.78
CA GLY A 160 3.13 24.41 6.65
C GLY A 160 2.83 25.07 7.99
N ASN A 161 1.65 25.65 8.12
CA ASN A 161 1.18 26.29 9.35
C ASN A 161 -0.31 25.99 9.63
N PRO A 162 -0.70 24.70 9.77
CA PRO A 162 -2.08 24.35 10.05
C PRO A 162 -2.48 24.68 11.50
N PRO A 163 -3.78 24.86 11.77
CA PRO A 163 -4.27 25.05 13.14
C PRO A 163 -4.03 23.79 13.98
N ARG A 164 -3.19 23.91 15.03
CA ARG A 164 -2.79 22.80 15.91
C ARG A 164 -3.96 22.01 16.49
N GLY A 165 -5.05 22.69 16.86
CA GLY A 165 -6.25 22.03 17.38
C GLY A 165 -6.90 21.06 16.38
N ALA A 166 -6.99 21.46 15.10
CA ALA A 166 -7.53 20.60 14.05
C ALA A 166 -6.61 19.40 13.77
N VAL A 167 -5.30 19.62 13.75
CA VAL A 167 -4.30 18.56 13.56
C VAL A 167 -4.36 17.53 14.69
N ASN A 168 -4.40 17.98 15.95
CA ASN A 168 -4.45 17.08 17.10
C ASN A 168 -5.73 16.23 17.08
N GLU A 169 -6.87 16.81 16.73
CA GLU A 169 -8.13 16.08 16.63
C GLU A 169 -8.10 15.06 15.46
N ALA A 170 -7.55 15.45 14.31
CA ALA A 170 -7.37 14.55 13.18
C ALA A 170 -6.44 13.38 13.52
N ALA A 171 -5.32 13.64 14.20
CA ALA A 171 -4.39 12.60 14.66
C ALA A 171 -5.08 11.62 15.62
N ARG A 172 -5.85 12.13 16.58
CA ARG A 172 -6.60 11.30 17.54
C ARG A 172 -7.62 10.39 16.85
N ARG A 173 -8.36 10.91 15.86
CA ARG A 173 -9.31 10.12 15.06
C ARG A 173 -8.61 9.07 14.22
N ALA A 174 -7.54 9.45 13.53
CA ALA A 174 -6.72 8.52 12.76
C ALA A 174 -6.17 7.39 13.65
N GLY A 175 -5.65 7.72 14.84
CA GLY A 175 -5.13 6.74 15.78
C GLY A 175 -6.19 5.78 16.32
N THR A 176 -7.42 6.27 16.53
CA THR A 176 -8.57 5.41 16.90
C THR A 176 -8.85 4.38 15.80
N ASN A 177 -8.84 4.81 14.53
CA ASN A 177 -9.08 3.92 13.38
C ASN A 177 -7.93 2.93 13.15
N LEU A 178 -6.70 3.33 13.45
CA LEU A 178 -5.49 2.51 13.27
C LEU A 178 -5.18 1.61 14.47
N GLY A 179 -5.83 1.84 15.62
CA GLY A 179 -5.52 1.15 16.87
C GLY A 179 -4.12 1.46 17.41
N ARG A 180 -3.53 2.61 17.03
CA ARG A 180 -2.17 3.03 17.38
C ARG A 180 -2.12 4.54 17.56
N GLU A 181 -1.18 5.02 18.38
CA GLU A 181 -0.94 6.45 18.53
C GLU A 181 -0.40 7.05 17.21
N VAL A 182 -0.89 8.24 16.88
CA VAL A 182 -0.43 9.02 15.71
C VAL A 182 0.22 10.29 16.23
N ASN A 183 1.54 10.34 16.15
CA ASN A 183 2.37 11.44 16.64
C ASN A 183 2.61 12.43 15.50
N VAL A 184 2.11 13.67 15.63
CA VAL A 184 2.25 14.68 14.57
C VAL A 184 3.25 15.76 14.95
N ARG A 185 4.24 15.97 14.09
CA ARG A 185 5.16 17.10 14.16
C ARG A 185 4.87 18.08 13.03
N ILE A 186 4.71 19.36 13.37
CA ILE A 186 4.50 20.44 12.40
C ILE A 186 5.81 21.21 12.25
N VAL A 187 6.22 21.44 11.00
CA VAL A 187 7.35 22.31 10.66
C VAL A 187 6.92 23.34 9.62
N SER A 188 7.45 24.56 9.72
CA SER A 188 7.18 25.60 8.72
C SER A 188 7.78 25.25 7.37
N THR A 189 7.21 25.78 6.29
CA THR A 189 7.73 25.65 4.92
C THR A 189 9.19 26.13 4.82
N ALA A 190 9.52 27.25 5.46
CA ALA A 190 10.89 27.77 5.50
C ALA A 190 11.88 26.81 6.21
N ALA A 191 11.46 26.18 7.31
CA ALA A 191 12.28 25.18 8.00
C ALA A 191 12.50 23.93 7.14
N TRP A 192 11.46 23.51 6.40
CA TRP A 192 11.55 22.39 5.46
C TRP A 192 12.51 22.70 4.29
N GLU A 193 12.45 23.90 3.72
CA GLU A 193 13.38 24.33 2.67
C GLU A 193 14.83 24.43 3.20
N ALA A 194 15.00 24.79 4.47
CA ALA A 194 16.28 24.84 5.16
C ALA A 194 16.66 23.52 5.86
N ALA A 195 16.05 22.38 5.50
CA ALA A 195 16.21 21.10 6.19
C ALA A 195 17.67 20.66 6.38
N SER A 196 18.57 21.00 5.46
CA SER A 196 20.01 20.68 5.55
C SER A 196 20.71 21.34 6.75
N THR A 197 20.14 22.42 7.29
CA THR A 197 20.69 23.20 8.41
C THR A 197 20.07 22.83 9.76
N ASP A 198 18.90 22.21 9.78
CA ASP A 198 18.24 21.69 10.99
C ASP A 198 18.69 20.23 11.23
N PRO A 199 19.36 19.90 12.35
CA PRO A 199 19.87 18.55 12.59
C PRO A 199 18.78 17.46 12.56
N PHE A 200 17.58 17.77 13.02
CA PHE A 200 16.46 16.82 13.01
C PHE A 200 15.95 16.61 11.59
N LEU A 201 15.69 17.69 10.85
CA LEU A 201 15.15 17.57 9.49
C LEU A 201 16.16 16.92 8.54
N ARG A 202 17.45 17.23 8.68
CA ARG A 202 18.50 16.56 7.92
C ARG A 202 18.44 15.05 8.11
N THR A 203 18.51 14.58 9.35
CA THR A 203 18.43 13.14 9.66
C THR A 203 17.10 12.52 9.25
N LEU A 204 15.98 13.24 9.37
CA LEU A 204 14.67 12.75 8.93
C LEU A 204 14.63 12.55 7.41
N THR A 205 15.14 13.51 6.63
CA THR A 205 15.15 13.44 5.17
C THR A 205 16.14 12.43 4.59
N GLU A 206 17.13 12.00 5.38
CA GLU A 206 18.07 10.93 5.03
C GLU A 206 17.49 9.52 5.25
N ARG A 207 16.39 9.40 6.00
CA ARG A 207 15.72 8.14 6.29
C ARG A 207 14.50 7.93 5.41
N PRO A 208 13.95 6.69 5.31
CA PRO A 208 12.73 6.48 4.57
C PRO A 208 11.58 7.36 5.06
N ILE A 209 10.96 8.06 4.11
CA ILE A 209 9.72 8.81 4.31
C ILE A 209 8.70 8.40 3.25
N VAL A 210 7.42 8.44 3.62
CA VAL A 210 6.31 8.13 2.72
C VAL A 210 5.44 9.36 2.58
N SER A 211 5.40 9.93 1.38
CA SER A 211 4.53 11.06 1.05
C SER A 211 3.06 10.66 1.15
N LEU A 212 2.26 11.53 1.77
CA LEU A 212 0.81 11.40 1.86
C LEU A 212 0.14 12.36 0.88
N GLU A 213 -0.76 11.83 0.08
CA GLU A 213 -1.57 12.62 -0.85
C GLU A 213 -2.84 13.08 -0.12
N LEU A 214 -2.92 14.38 0.22
CA LEU A 214 -4.04 14.98 0.96
C LEU A 214 -5.11 15.63 0.07
N ARG A 215 -4.97 15.51 -1.26
CA ARG A 215 -5.96 16.06 -2.19
C ARG A 215 -7.06 15.03 -2.38
N GLU A 216 -8.31 15.47 -2.32
CA GLU A 216 -9.43 14.68 -2.80
C GLU A 216 -9.19 14.38 -4.29
N GLU A 217 -8.95 13.10 -4.62
CA GLU A 217 -9.26 12.61 -5.96
C GLU A 217 -10.77 12.72 -6.11
N ASN A 218 -11.22 13.87 -6.60
CA ASN A 218 -12.59 14.07 -7.03
C ASN A 218 -12.82 13.12 -8.23
N PRO A 219 -13.87 12.28 -8.20
CA PRO A 219 -14.14 11.31 -9.27
C PRO A 219 -14.43 11.98 -10.62
#